data_AF-A0A2N9AXS8-F1
#
_entry.id   AF-A0A2N9AXS8-F1
#
_cell.length_a   1.000
_cell.length_b   1.000
_cell.length_c   1.000
_cell.angle_alpha   90.00
_cell.angle_beta   90.00
_cell.angle_gamma   90.00
#
_symmetry.space_group_name_H-M   'P 1'
#
loop_
_entity.id
_entity.type
_entity.pdbx_description
1 polymer ?
#
loop_
_entity_poly.entity_id
_entity_poly.type
_entity_poly.pdbx_seq_one_letter_code
_entity_poly.pdbx_strand_id
1 'polypeptide(L)'
;MSDASLNPGDPILSGSLGWHSGNWHWKVTGLLSIPAGGYEPGQLSNIALNRYIGDISAAATYLDPVIGIELSAAGGFTLNGRNPATRYVTGHEFHVDVSASKYLTKELSVGVIASHYQQITDDSGPGARLGPFKGRVTAVGGTVGLTAPFGGIPISARVKVLREVEVENRFQGTIGFLEVSFPLWVASPKAAPEAKPLLAKF
;
A
#
# COMPACT_ATOMS: atom_id res chain seq x y z
N MET A 1 -26.73 11.41 17.63
CA MET A 1 -25.38 11.81 18.10
C MET A 1 -24.45 11.65 16.92
N SER A 2 -23.91 12.76 16.41
CA SER A 2 -23.00 12.76 15.26
C SER A 2 -21.60 13.01 15.82
N ASP A 3 -20.86 11.94 16.09
CA ASP A 3 -19.45 12.02 16.47
C ASP A 3 -18.61 12.29 15.22
N ALA A 4 -18.49 13.56 14.87
CA ALA A 4 -17.54 14.01 13.85
C ALA A 4 -16.49 14.89 14.54
N SER A 5 -15.68 14.28 15.41
CA SER A 5 -14.44 14.91 15.88
C SER A 5 -13.32 14.58 14.89
N LEU A 6 -12.64 15.62 14.39
CA LEU A 6 -11.42 15.45 13.62
C LEU A 6 -10.30 15.02 14.57
N ASN A 7 -10.05 13.72 14.66
CA ASN A 7 -8.94 13.15 15.43
C ASN A 7 -7.81 12.75 14.48
N PRO A 8 -6.56 13.23 14.70
CA PRO A 8 -5.43 12.80 13.89
C PRO A 8 -5.05 11.35 14.22
N GLY A 9 -4.71 10.56 13.20
CA GLY A 9 -4.11 9.24 13.36
C GLY A 9 -2.67 9.29 13.85
N ASP A 10 -2.11 8.12 14.12
CA ASP A 10 -0.69 8.00 14.51
C ASP A 10 0.22 8.42 13.33
N PRO A 11 1.23 9.28 13.56
CA PRO A 11 2.21 9.59 12.53
C PRO A 11 3.04 8.36 12.15
N ILE A 12 3.34 8.25 10.86
CA ILE A 12 4.07 7.12 10.27
C ILE A 12 5.39 7.61 9.69
N LEU A 13 6.49 7.00 10.13
CA LEU A 13 7.80 7.11 9.49
C LEU A 13 8.02 5.89 8.59
N SER A 14 8.48 6.09 7.37
CA SER A 14 8.82 4.98 6.47
C SER A 14 10.09 5.26 5.68
N GLY A 15 10.78 4.18 5.33
CA GLY A 15 11.95 4.18 4.46
C GLY A 15 11.92 2.98 3.54
N SER A 16 12.43 3.12 2.32
CA SER A 16 12.52 2.00 1.38
C SER A 16 13.81 2.03 0.59
N LEU A 17 14.27 0.85 0.20
CA LEU A 17 15.39 0.64 -0.73
C LEU A 17 14.87 -0.17 -1.91
N GLY A 18 15.01 0.38 -3.11
CA GLY A 18 14.61 -0.28 -4.35
C GLY A 18 15.78 -0.43 -5.32
N TRP A 19 15.75 -1.51 -6.10
CA TRP A 19 16.70 -1.76 -7.19
C TRP A 19 16.00 -2.47 -8.34
N HIS A 20 16.61 -2.49 -9.51
CA HIS A 20 16.04 -3.14 -10.70
C HIS A 20 17.11 -3.68 -11.63
N SER A 21 16.74 -4.65 -12.46
CA SER A 21 17.58 -5.23 -13.50
C SER A 21 16.69 -5.76 -14.62
N GLY A 22 16.85 -5.21 -15.83
CA GLY A 22 15.93 -5.46 -16.94
C GLY A 22 14.49 -5.09 -16.54
N ASN A 23 13.57 -6.04 -16.77
CA ASN A 23 12.14 -5.91 -16.46
C ASN A 23 11.80 -6.16 -14.98
N TRP A 24 12.76 -6.57 -14.16
CA TRP A 24 12.52 -6.88 -12.75
C TRP A 24 12.88 -5.69 -11.86
N HIS A 25 11.98 -5.39 -10.93
CA HIS A 25 12.13 -4.38 -9.89
C HIS A 25 11.91 -5.04 -8.52
N TRP A 26 12.69 -4.63 -7.54
CA TRP A 26 12.60 -5.11 -6.17
C TRP A 26 12.60 -3.94 -5.21
N LYS A 27 11.96 -4.12 -4.06
CA LYS A 27 11.90 -3.12 -3.00
C LYS A 27 11.86 -3.79 -1.64
N VAL A 28 12.60 -3.25 -0.68
CA VAL A 28 12.43 -3.54 0.75
C VAL A 28 11.98 -2.27 1.44
N THR A 29 11.01 -2.37 2.33
CA THR A 29 10.39 -1.24 3.03
C THR A 29 10.37 -1.52 4.52
N GLY A 30 10.70 -0.50 5.31
CA GLY A 30 10.48 -0.48 6.75
C GLY A 30 9.55 0.68 7.10
N LEU A 31 8.61 0.44 8.01
CA LEU A 31 7.66 1.44 8.49
C LEU A 31 7.55 1.38 10.02
N LEU A 32 7.36 2.53 10.63
CA LEU A 32 7.13 2.70 12.06
C LEU A 32 5.95 3.66 12.28
N SER A 33 4.88 3.16 12.89
CA SER A 33 3.81 3.98 13.45
C SER A 33 4.19 4.39 14.88
N ILE A 34 4.14 5.69 15.15
CA ILE A 34 4.49 6.29 16.44
C ILE A 34 3.18 6.67 17.16
N PRO A 35 2.96 6.23 18.41
CA PRO A 35 1.72 6.47 19.14
C PRO A 35 1.61 7.92 19.62
N ALA A 36 1.38 8.83 18.68
CA ALA A 36 1.26 10.27 18.89
C ALA A 36 -0.01 10.87 18.26
N GLY A 37 -0.92 10.02 17.79
CA GLY A 37 -2.24 10.43 17.33
C GLY A 37 -3.23 10.68 18.48
N GLY A 38 -4.43 11.14 18.14
CA GLY A 38 -5.52 11.34 19.08
C GLY A 38 -6.11 10.00 19.53
N TYR A 39 -5.89 9.65 20.80
CA TYR A 39 -6.45 8.46 21.44
C TYR A 39 -7.23 8.83 22.70
N GLU A 40 -8.52 8.50 22.74
CA GLU A 40 -9.37 8.69 23.92
C GLU A 40 -9.82 7.34 24.49
N PRO A 41 -9.40 6.99 25.73
CA PRO A 41 -9.83 5.77 26.38
C PRO A 41 -11.36 5.71 26.55
N GLY A 42 -11.97 4.59 26.15
CA GLY A 42 -13.41 4.38 26.31
C GLY A 42 -14.26 4.73 25.08
N GLN A 43 -13.69 5.35 24.04
CA GLN A 43 -14.36 5.48 22.75
C GLN A 43 -14.42 4.13 22.02
N LEU A 44 -15.56 3.87 21.35
CA LEU A 44 -15.78 2.65 20.57
C LEU A 44 -14.88 2.58 19.33
N SER A 45 -14.49 3.73 18.78
CA SER A 45 -13.63 3.85 17.61
C SER A 45 -12.54 4.88 17.90
N ASN A 46 -11.29 4.46 17.80
CA ASN A 46 -10.12 5.33 17.86
C ASN A 46 -9.34 5.17 16.57
N ILE A 47 -8.94 6.28 15.97
CA ILE A 47 -8.13 6.28 14.74
C ILE A 47 -6.65 5.99 15.04
N ALA A 48 -6.15 6.47 16.17
CA ALA A 48 -4.84 6.10 16.71
C ALA A 48 -4.95 4.80 17.50
N LEU A 49 -3.95 3.92 17.39
CA LEU A 49 -3.94 2.64 18.09
C LEU A 49 -3.22 2.72 19.44
N ASN A 50 -2.56 3.86 19.71
CA ASN A 50 -1.82 4.15 20.93
C ASN A 50 -0.86 3.00 21.31
N ARG A 51 -0.16 2.50 20.30
CA ARG A 51 0.91 1.53 20.42
C ARG A 51 1.92 1.76 19.30
N TYR A 52 3.18 1.39 19.53
CA TYR A 52 4.13 1.28 18.44
C TYR A 52 3.74 0.14 17.51
N ILE A 53 3.89 0.36 16.21
CA ILE A 53 3.69 -0.67 15.18
C ILE A 53 4.86 -0.57 14.21
N GLY A 54 5.64 -1.64 14.09
CA GLY A 54 6.67 -1.77 13.07
C GLY A 54 6.16 -2.62 11.91
N ASP A 55 6.52 -2.29 10.68
CA ASP A 55 6.32 -3.17 9.52
C ASP A 55 7.63 -3.32 8.76
N ILE A 56 7.91 -4.56 8.32
CA ILE A 56 8.97 -4.85 7.36
C ILE A 56 8.40 -5.68 6.23
N SER A 57 8.63 -5.22 5.01
CA SER A 57 8.08 -5.85 3.82
C SER A 57 9.05 -5.83 2.65
N ALA A 58 8.92 -6.81 1.77
CA ALA A 58 9.64 -6.90 0.51
C ALA A 58 8.66 -7.06 -0.65
N ALA A 59 9.00 -6.51 -1.80
CA ALA A 59 8.21 -6.58 -3.00
C ALA A 59 9.08 -6.87 -4.23
N ALA A 60 8.49 -7.57 -5.19
CA ALA A 60 9.05 -7.80 -6.51
C ALA A 60 7.99 -7.52 -7.58
N THR A 61 8.40 -6.85 -8.65
CA THR A 61 7.57 -6.53 -9.80
C THR A 61 8.29 -6.93 -11.08
N TYR A 62 7.62 -7.66 -11.95
CA TYR A 62 8.02 -7.87 -13.33
C TYR A 62 7.18 -6.95 -14.22
N LEU A 63 7.81 -6.01 -14.91
CA LEU A 63 7.18 -5.08 -15.84
C LEU A 63 7.78 -5.26 -17.23
N ASP A 64 6.98 -5.75 -18.16
CA ASP A 64 7.35 -5.84 -19.56
C ASP A 64 6.64 -4.76 -20.38
N PRO A 65 7.36 -3.71 -20.82
CA PRO A 65 6.76 -2.61 -21.56
C PRO A 65 6.43 -2.97 -23.01
N VAL A 66 7.02 -4.05 -23.56
CA VAL A 66 6.81 -4.45 -24.97
C VAL A 66 5.44 -5.12 -25.11
N ILE A 67 5.14 -6.06 -24.21
CA ILE A 67 3.84 -6.74 -24.19
C ILE A 67 2.85 -6.06 -23.23
N GLY A 68 3.28 -5.07 -22.44
CA GLY A 68 2.44 -4.29 -21.54
C GLY A 68 1.90 -5.10 -20.36
N ILE A 69 2.69 -6.01 -19.77
CA ILE A 69 2.28 -6.82 -18.62
C ILE A 69 3.05 -6.38 -17.38
N GLU A 70 2.34 -6.24 -16.26
CA GLU A 70 2.90 -6.00 -14.94
C GLU A 70 2.43 -7.09 -13.97
N LEU A 71 3.36 -7.83 -13.36
CA LEU A 71 3.07 -8.79 -12.29
C LEU A 71 3.80 -8.33 -11.04
N SER A 72 3.10 -8.20 -9.92
CA SER A 72 3.72 -7.80 -8.65
C SER A 72 3.31 -8.71 -7.51
N ALA A 73 4.23 -8.88 -6.57
CA ALA A 73 3.97 -9.49 -5.28
C ALA A 73 4.71 -8.69 -4.20
N ALA A 74 4.06 -8.47 -3.06
CA ALA A 74 4.64 -7.88 -1.87
C ALA A 74 4.23 -8.73 -0.66
N GLY A 75 5.11 -8.87 0.32
CA GLY A 75 4.77 -9.54 1.56
C GLY A 75 5.62 -9.03 2.71
N GLY A 76 5.08 -9.14 3.92
CA GLY A 76 5.72 -8.58 5.09
C GLY A 76 5.11 -9.03 6.40
N PHE A 77 5.65 -8.46 7.47
CA PHE A 77 5.22 -8.71 8.83
C PHE A 77 5.00 -7.40 9.58
N THR A 78 3.88 -7.33 10.29
CA THR A 78 3.56 -6.25 11.21
C THR A 78 3.84 -6.69 12.65
N LEU A 79 4.71 -5.95 13.32
CA LEU A 79 5.08 -6.13 14.72
C LEU A 79 4.33 -5.13 15.60
N ASN A 80 3.29 -5.61 16.26
CA ASN A 80 2.49 -4.83 17.18
C ASN A 80 3.11 -4.73 18.58
N GLY A 81 3.16 -3.50 19.11
CA GLY A 81 3.52 -3.20 20.49
C GLY A 81 2.34 -3.28 21.46
N ARG A 82 2.64 -3.03 22.74
CA ARG A 82 1.64 -2.95 23.80
C ARG A 82 0.97 -1.57 23.82
N ASN A 83 -0.36 -1.54 23.94
CA ASN A 83 -1.08 -0.31 24.27
C ASN A 83 -0.98 -0.06 25.79
N PRO A 84 -0.40 1.06 26.25
CA PRO A 84 -0.16 1.31 27.67
C PRO A 84 -1.45 1.61 28.45
N ALA A 85 -2.46 2.20 27.81
CA ALA A 85 -3.72 2.57 28.44
C ALA A 85 -4.57 1.34 28.78
N THR A 86 -4.68 0.37 27.87
CA THR A 86 -5.46 -0.85 28.07
C THR A 86 -4.64 -2.01 28.61
N ARG A 87 -3.31 -1.91 28.53
CA ARG A 87 -2.36 -3.00 28.75
C ARG A 87 -2.58 -4.20 27.82
N TYR A 88 -3.22 -3.97 26.68
CA TYR A 88 -3.45 -4.98 25.65
C TYR A 88 -2.26 -5.07 24.69
N VAL A 89 -1.89 -6.28 24.30
CA VAL A 89 -0.88 -6.54 23.28
C VAL A 89 -1.58 -7.24 22.13
N THR A 90 -1.57 -6.61 20.95
CA THR A 90 -2.05 -7.27 19.73
C THR A 90 -0.96 -8.18 19.18
N GLY A 91 -1.36 -9.32 18.62
CA GLY A 91 -0.46 -10.25 17.98
C GLY A 91 0.24 -9.65 16.76
N HIS A 92 1.30 -10.32 16.34
CA HIS A 92 2.01 -10.02 15.11
C HIS A 92 1.25 -10.58 13.92
N GLU A 93 1.44 -9.95 12.78
CA GLU A 93 0.62 -10.17 11.59
C GLU A 93 1.52 -10.42 10.40
N PHE A 94 1.06 -11.27 9.50
CA PHE A 94 1.63 -11.48 8.18
C PHE A 94 0.67 -10.90 7.15
N HIS A 95 1.23 -10.30 6.09
CA HIS A 95 0.45 -9.86 4.95
C HIS A 95 1.16 -10.17 3.64
N VAL A 96 0.37 -10.41 2.60
CA VAL A 96 0.84 -10.59 1.23
C VAL A 96 -0.16 -9.99 0.26
N ASP A 97 0.34 -9.22 -0.69
CA ASP A 97 -0.41 -8.59 -1.77
C ASP A 97 0.14 -9.06 -3.11
N VAL A 98 -0.73 -9.39 -4.05
CA VAL A 98 -0.36 -9.74 -5.42
C VAL A 98 -1.21 -8.98 -6.44
N SER A 99 -0.62 -8.70 -7.59
CA SER A 99 -1.32 -8.06 -8.70
C SER A 99 -0.85 -8.59 -10.06
N ALA A 100 -1.77 -8.59 -11.01
CA ALA A 100 -1.48 -8.82 -12.41
C ALA A 100 -2.26 -7.81 -13.24
N SER A 101 -1.54 -6.95 -13.96
CA SER A 101 -2.12 -5.87 -14.76
C SER A 101 -1.65 -5.94 -16.21
N LYS A 102 -2.51 -5.47 -17.11
CA LYS A 102 -2.28 -5.34 -18.54
C LYS A 102 -2.50 -3.90 -18.95
N TYR A 103 -1.51 -3.33 -19.61
CA TYR A 103 -1.63 -2.07 -20.33
C TYR A 103 -2.37 -2.33 -21.65
N LEU A 104 -3.57 -1.74 -21.78
CA LEU A 104 -4.39 -1.80 -22.99
C LEU A 104 -3.94 -0.72 -23.98
N THR A 105 -3.49 0.42 -23.46
CA THR A 105 -2.81 1.49 -24.20
C THR A 105 -1.62 1.98 -23.38
N LYS A 106 -0.92 3.02 -23.84
CA LYS A 106 0.15 3.67 -23.05
C LYS A 106 -0.41 4.38 -21.81
N GLU A 107 -1.68 4.75 -21.86
CA GLU A 107 -2.39 5.54 -20.85
C GLU A 107 -3.28 4.67 -19.95
N LEU A 108 -3.87 3.60 -20.48
CA LEU A 108 -4.88 2.79 -19.81
C LEU A 108 -4.35 1.41 -19.42
N SER A 109 -4.55 1.03 -18.16
CA SER A 109 -4.27 -0.30 -17.63
C SER A 109 -5.47 -0.87 -16.88
N VAL A 110 -5.62 -2.19 -16.93
CA VAL A 110 -6.60 -2.95 -16.15
C VAL A 110 -5.90 -4.13 -15.49
N GLY A 111 -6.37 -4.57 -14.33
CA GLY A 111 -5.73 -5.67 -13.64
C GLY A 111 -6.59 -6.32 -12.57
N VAL A 112 -6.08 -7.44 -12.07
CA VAL A 112 -6.60 -8.14 -10.90
C VAL A 112 -5.63 -7.98 -9.74
N ILE A 113 -6.20 -7.94 -8.54
CA ILE A 113 -5.45 -7.76 -7.29
C ILE A 113 -6.00 -8.72 -6.24
N ALA A 114 -5.13 -9.21 -5.39
CA ALA A 114 -5.50 -9.99 -4.21
C ALA A 114 -4.61 -9.62 -3.04
N SER A 115 -5.17 -9.71 -1.85
CA SER A 115 -4.51 -9.43 -0.57
C SER A 115 -4.89 -10.50 0.43
N HIS A 116 -3.93 -10.94 1.22
CA HIS A 116 -4.15 -11.85 2.34
C HIS A 116 -3.47 -11.31 3.58
N TYR A 117 -4.24 -11.21 4.65
CA TYR A 117 -3.79 -10.83 5.99
C TYR A 117 -4.05 -11.98 6.94
N GLN A 118 -3.08 -12.27 7.80
CA GLN A 118 -3.22 -13.26 8.84
C GLN A 118 -2.47 -12.84 10.10
N GLN A 119 -3.18 -12.78 11.22
CA GLN A 119 -2.55 -12.69 12.52
C GLN A 119 -1.89 -14.03 12.87
N ILE A 120 -0.59 -13.99 13.20
CA ILE A 120 0.25 -15.18 13.40
C ILE A 120 0.51 -15.48 14.88
N THR A 121 0.47 -14.47 15.76
CA THR A 121 0.56 -14.66 17.22
C THR A 121 -0.71 -14.23 17.94
N ASP A 122 -0.93 -14.75 19.15
CA ASP A 122 -2.12 -14.44 19.94
C ASP A 122 -2.08 -13.03 20.51
N ASP A 123 -3.25 -12.46 20.70
CA ASP A 123 -3.42 -11.28 21.55
C ASP A 123 -3.21 -11.64 23.03
N SER A 124 -2.74 -10.70 23.84
CA SER A 124 -2.56 -10.90 25.28
C SER A 124 -2.88 -9.66 26.12
N GLY A 125 -3.01 -9.86 27.43
CA GLY A 125 -3.35 -8.81 28.40
C GLY A 125 -4.84 -8.83 28.81
N PRO A 126 -5.28 -7.85 29.63
CA PRO A 126 -6.56 -7.91 30.35
C PRO A 126 -7.84 -8.01 29.48
N GLY A 127 -7.74 -7.63 28.20
CA GLY A 127 -8.83 -7.71 27.22
C GLY A 127 -8.85 -8.98 26.37
N ALA A 128 -7.77 -9.77 26.35
CA ALA A 128 -7.64 -10.95 25.50
C ALA A 128 -8.35 -12.16 26.13
N ARG A 129 -9.69 -12.10 26.20
CA ARG A 129 -10.54 -13.07 26.91
C ARG A 129 -11.12 -14.18 26.03
N LEU A 130 -11.01 -14.03 24.71
CA LEU A 130 -11.63 -14.92 23.72
C LEU A 130 -10.71 -16.08 23.28
N GLY A 131 -9.61 -16.33 24.01
CA GLY A 131 -8.58 -17.28 23.58
C GLY A 131 -7.78 -16.76 22.38
N PRO A 132 -7.20 -17.64 21.52
CA PRO A 132 -6.47 -17.23 20.33
C PRO A 132 -7.43 -16.69 19.24
N PHE A 133 -7.93 -15.47 19.44
CA PHE A 133 -8.87 -14.79 18.55
C PHE A 133 -8.15 -14.14 17.35
N LYS A 134 -7.38 -14.95 16.62
CA LYS A 134 -6.55 -14.47 15.50
C LYS A 134 -7.44 -14.06 14.32
N GLY A 135 -7.22 -12.86 13.80
CA GLY A 135 -7.87 -12.38 12.59
C GLY A 135 -7.25 -12.94 11.32
N ARG A 136 -8.07 -13.24 10.31
CA ARG A 136 -7.62 -13.59 8.96
C ARG A 136 -8.59 -13.06 7.92
N VAL A 137 -8.07 -12.49 6.84
CA VAL A 137 -8.86 -12.00 5.70
C VAL A 137 -8.13 -12.29 4.39
N THR A 138 -8.84 -12.86 3.42
CA THR A 138 -8.44 -12.88 2.01
C THR A 138 -9.39 -11.99 1.22
N ALA A 139 -8.83 -11.05 0.45
CA ALA A 139 -9.57 -10.16 -0.42
C ALA A 139 -9.12 -10.30 -1.87
N VAL A 140 -10.06 -10.23 -2.81
CA VAL A 140 -9.78 -10.28 -4.26
C VAL A 140 -10.55 -9.19 -4.97
N GLY A 141 -10.01 -8.71 -6.08
CA GLY A 141 -10.63 -7.62 -6.79
C GLY A 141 -9.91 -7.19 -8.05
N GLY A 142 -10.22 -5.98 -8.49
CA GLY A 142 -9.73 -5.42 -9.74
C GLY A 142 -9.18 -4.01 -9.58
N THR A 143 -8.40 -3.59 -10.59
CA THR A 143 -7.88 -2.24 -10.70
C THR A 143 -7.98 -1.71 -12.12
N VAL A 144 -8.19 -0.41 -12.23
CA VAL A 144 -8.11 0.35 -13.48
C VAL A 144 -7.23 1.56 -13.24
N GLY A 145 -6.23 1.76 -14.10
CA GLY A 145 -5.31 2.89 -14.04
C GLY A 145 -5.35 3.72 -15.31
N LEU A 146 -5.35 5.04 -15.16
CA LEU A 146 -5.28 6.01 -16.24
C LEU A 146 -4.11 6.98 -15.99
N THR A 147 -3.17 7.06 -16.92
CA THR A 147 -2.09 8.05 -16.92
C THR A 147 -2.16 8.88 -18.18
N ALA A 148 -2.50 10.16 -18.05
CA ALA A 148 -2.65 11.06 -19.19
C ALA A 148 -2.18 12.48 -18.85
N PRO A 149 -1.66 13.25 -19.83
CA PRO A 149 -1.36 14.66 -19.64
C PRO A 149 -2.67 15.46 -19.53
N PHE A 150 -2.80 16.25 -18.48
CA PHE A 150 -3.88 17.23 -18.31
C PHE A 150 -3.26 18.63 -18.23
N GLY A 151 -3.51 19.47 -19.24
CA GLY A 151 -2.87 20.80 -19.32
C GLY A 151 -1.34 20.75 -19.38
N GLY A 152 -0.76 19.68 -19.94
CA GLY A 152 0.70 19.47 -20.00
C GLY A 152 1.32 18.82 -18.76
N ILE A 153 0.55 18.60 -17.69
CA ILE A 153 0.98 17.92 -16.48
C ILE A 153 0.60 16.44 -16.56
N PRO A 154 1.53 15.48 -16.44
CA PRO A 154 1.17 14.07 -16.40
C PRO A 154 0.44 13.76 -15.09
N ILE A 155 -0.82 13.38 -15.18
CA ILE A 155 -1.63 12.93 -14.03
C ILE A 155 -1.84 11.42 -14.16
N SER A 156 -1.61 10.71 -13.05
CA SER A 156 -1.97 9.30 -12.91
C SER A 156 -3.09 9.14 -11.90
N ALA A 157 -4.15 8.44 -12.29
CA ALA A 157 -5.25 8.06 -11.42
C ALA A 157 -5.42 6.53 -11.45
N ARG A 158 -5.71 5.93 -10.31
CA ARG A 158 -5.97 4.50 -10.20
C ARG A 158 -7.14 4.23 -9.26
N VAL A 159 -8.05 3.40 -9.71
CA VAL A 159 -9.15 2.87 -8.90
C VAL A 159 -8.86 1.41 -8.59
N LYS A 160 -9.09 1.00 -7.35
CA LYS A 160 -9.02 -0.39 -6.90
C LYS A 160 -10.28 -0.73 -6.15
N VAL A 161 -10.84 -1.92 -6.38
CA VAL A 161 -11.99 -2.43 -5.61
C VAL A 161 -11.68 -3.86 -5.24
N LEU A 162 -11.77 -4.20 -3.95
CA LEU A 162 -11.56 -5.54 -3.42
C LEU A 162 -12.75 -5.97 -2.59
N ARG A 163 -13.15 -7.24 -2.72
CA ARG A 163 -14.14 -7.91 -1.87
C ARG A 163 -13.43 -8.90 -0.98
N GLU A 164 -13.74 -8.87 0.32
CA GLU A 164 -13.26 -9.89 1.26
C GLU A 164 -14.07 -11.17 1.07
N VAL A 165 -13.38 -12.27 0.72
CA VAL A 165 -13.99 -13.55 0.31
C VAL A 165 -13.79 -14.65 1.35
N GLU A 166 -12.77 -14.55 2.20
CA GLU A 166 -12.52 -15.45 3.31
C GLU A 166 -12.20 -14.59 4.52
N VAL A 167 -12.98 -14.71 5.60
CA VAL A 167 -12.84 -13.86 6.79
C VAL A 167 -13.04 -14.69 8.05
N GLU A 168 -12.15 -14.50 9.01
CA GLU A 168 -12.20 -15.09 10.33
C GLU A 168 -11.86 -14.03 11.38
N ASN A 169 -12.70 -13.90 12.42
CA ASN A 169 -12.52 -12.97 13.53
C ASN A 169 -12.33 -11.50 13.12
N ARG A 170 -12.86 -11.10 11.95
CA ARG A 170 -12.84 -9.75 11.39
C ARG A 170 -14.16 -9.44 10.69
N PHE A 171 -14.40 -8.17 10.35
CA PHE A 171 -15.55 -7.80 9.54
C PHE A 171 -15.33 -8.17 8.08
N GLN A 172 -16.40 -8.60 7.39
CA GLN A 172 -16.40 -8.86 5.95
C GLN A 172 -17.06 -7.71 5.20
N GLY A 173 -16.41 -7.22 4.14
CA GLY A 173 -16.85 -6.08 3.38
C GLY A 173 -16.20 -5.93 2.00
N THR A 174 -16.39 -4.74 1.44
CA THR A 174 -15.81 -4.31 0.16
C THR A 174 -15.00 -3.04 0.41
N ILE A 175 -13.78 -3.00 -0.10
CA ILE A 175 -12.86 -1.89 0.05
C ILE A 175 -12.64 -1.23 -1.32
N GLY A 176 -12.72 0.09 -1.38
CA GLY A 176 -12.46 0.89 -2.56
C GLY A 176 -11.34 1.90 -2.32
N PHE A 177 -10.40 1.99 -3.26
CA PHE A 177 -9.33 3.00 -3.25
C PHE A 177 -9.40 3.88 -4.50
N LEU A 178 -9.15 5.17 -4.29
CA LEU A 178 -8.83 6.14 -5.34
C LEU A 178 -7.45 6.70 -5.06
N GLU A 179 -6.52 6.46 -5.97
CA GLU A 179 -5.14 6.95 -5.92
C GLU A 179 -4.96 7.98 -7.03
N VAL A 180 -4.44 9.16 -6.68
CA VAL A 180 -4.13 10.23 -7.65
C VAL A 180 -2.71 10.72 -7.40
N SER A 181 -1.91 10.81 -8.45
CA SER A 181 -0.54 11.30 -8.43
C SER A 181 -0.31 12.30 -9.56
N PHE A 182 0.31 13.42 -9.22
CA PHE A 182 0.73 14.44 -10.15
C PHE A 182 2.03 15.10 -9.64
N PRO A 183 2.95 15.49 -10.54
CA PRO A 183 4.15 16.18 -10.14
C PRO A 183 3.81 17.59 -9.64
N LEU A 184 4.44 18.01 -8.54
CA LEU A 184 4.33 19.38 -8.03
C LEU A 184 5.09 20.38 -8.92
N TRP A 185 6.04 19.89 -9.72
CA TRP A 185 6.80 20.65 -10.69
C TRP A 185 7.22 19.76 -11.86
N VAL A 186 7.13 20.29 -13.08
CA VAL A 186 7.57 19.62 -14.30
C VAL A 186 8.72 20.43 -14.90
N ALA A 187 9.89 19.83 -15.06
CA ALA A 187 11.00 20.47 -15.77
C ALA A 187 10.58 20.79 -17.21
N SER A 188 10.97 21.97 -17.71
CA SER A 188 10.81 22.28 -19.13
C SER A 188 11.50 21.21 -19.98
N PRO A 189 10.90 20.74 -21.09
CA PRO A 189 11.52 19.75 -21.95
C PRO A 189 12.93 20.19 -22.33
N LYS A 190 13.94 19.38 -22.04
CA LYS A 190 15.30 19.63 -22.50
C LYS A 190 15.27 19.56 -24.03
N ALA A 191 15.63 20.65 -24.70
CA ALA A 191 15.74 20.67 -26.16
C ALA A 191 16.62 19.49 -26.61
N ALA A 192 16.16 18.76 -27.63
CA ALA A 192 16.91 17.64 -28.18
C ALA A 192 18.32 18.14 -28.58
N PRO A 193 19.38 17.37 -28.29
CA PRO A 193 20.71 17.75 -28.72
C PRO A 193 20.70 17.91 -30.25
N GLU A 194 21.18 19.06 -30.70
CA GLU A 194 21.29 19.40 -32.12
C GLU A 194 22.07 18.28 -32.83
N ALA A 195 21.49 17.71 -33.88
CA ALA A 195 22.11 16.61 -34.61
C ALA A 195 23.47 17.07 -35.16
N LYS A 196 24.57 16.48 -34.68
CA LYS A 196 25.89 16.69 -35.28
C LYS A 196 25.82 16.30 -36.76
N PRO A 197 26.14 17.19 -37.71
CA PRO A 197 26.19 16.81 -39.10
C PRO A 197 27.29 15.76 -39.26
N LEU A 198 26.93 14.62 -39.86
CA LEU A 198 27.91 13.61 -40.26
C LEU A 198 28.80 14.25 -41.33
N LEU A 199 30.03 14.58 -40.97
CA LEU A 199 31.08 14.93 -41.93
C LEU A 199 31.38 13.69 -42.77
N ALA A 200 30.80 13.61 -43.96
CA ALA A 200 31.26 12.70 -45.00
C ALA A 200 32.70 13.12 -45.38
N LYS A 201 33.68 12.28 -45.02
CA LYS A 201 35.02 12.35 -45.60
C LYS A 201 34.94 11.69 -46.98
N PHE A 202 35.15 12.48 -48.03
CA PHE A 202 35.61 11.99 -49.34
C PHE A 202 37.14 11.98 -49.35
#